data_AF-A0A7S1E0X8-F1
#
_entry.id   AF-A0A7S1E0X8-F1
#
_cell.length_a   1.000
_cell.length_b   1.000
_cell.length_c   1.000
_cell.angle_alpha   90.00
_cell.angle_beta   90.00
_cell.angle_gamma   90.00
#
_symmetry.space_group_name_H-M   'P 1'
#
loop_
_entity.id
_entity.type
_entity.pdbx_description
1 polymer ?
#
loop_
_entity_poly.entity_id
_entity_poly.type
_entity_poly.pdbx_seq_one_letter_code
_entity_poly.pdbx_strand_id
1 'polypeptide(L)'
;VQVLLRTLQRPRYVATGLLPEFQQLDGRHAFIKNHQLPPYGKPEWKGNEENPDGMDMEEKLKLYAEAMAQDPAPLIEELNAKLVELDDIVFSEYYCSEGGLSYDDIDLWSRLRSITITKGVQWPAKLRSYMDNLSARGDVPLYDQMAL
;
A
#
# COMPACT_ATOMS: atom_id res chain seq x y z
N VAL A 1 10.27 0.51 -5.87
CA VAL A 1 9.17 0.02 -4.99
C VAL A 1 8.30 1.15 -4.43
N GLN A 2 8.85 2.20 -3.81
CA GLN A 2 8.01 3.20 -3.12
C GLN A 2 6.97 3.90 -4.02
N VAL A 3 7.35 4.24 -5.26
CA VAL A 3 6.42 4.81 -6.26
C VAL A 3 5.33 3.80 -6.61
N LEU A 4 5.73 2.60 -7.05
CA LEU A 4 4.84 1.49 -7.39
C LEU A 4 3.76 1.24 -6.31
N LEU A 5 4.19 1.05 -5.06
CA LEU A 5 3.27 0.78 -3.95
C LEU A 5 2.36 1.96 -3.65
N ARG A 6 2.85 3.20 -3.70
CA ARG A 6 2.00 4.38 -3.47
C ARG A 6 0.93 4.52 -4.55
N THR A 7 1.26 4.26 -5.81
CA THR A 7 0.31 4.31 -6.93
C THR A 7 -0.75 3.23 -6.80
N LEU A 8 -0.37 2.00 -6.41
CA LEU A 8 -1.33 0.90 -6.24
C LEU A 8 -2.20 1.05 -4.98
N GLN A 9 -1.59 1.32 -3.83
CA GLN A 9 -2.25 1.17 -2.53
C GLN A 9 -3.09 2.37 -2.12
N ARG A 10 -2.57 3.60 -2.29
CA ARG A 10 -3.22 4.81 -1.75
C ARG A 10 -4.64 5.02 -2.32
N PRO A 11 -4.88 4.90 -3.64
CA PRO A 11 -6.24 5.02 -4.15
C PRO A 11 -7.15 3.92 -3.62
N ARG A 12 -6.65 2.67 -3.50
CA ARG A 12 -7.42 1.51 -3.02
C ARG A 12 -7.82 1.61 -1.56
N TYR A 13 -6.94 2.13 -0.70
CA TYR A 13 -7.26 2.41 0.69
C TYR A 13 -8.47 3.32 0.83
N VAL A 14 -8.47 4.41 0.06
CA VAL A 14 -9.56 5.37 0.09
C VAL A 14 -10.82 4.79 -0.57
N ALA A 15 -10.66 4.05 -1.66
CA ALA A 15 -11.76 3.52 -2.47
C ALA A 15 -12.50 2.35 -1.79
N THR A 16 -11.80 1.48 -1.04
CA THR A 16 -12.45 0.34 -0.37
C THR A 16 -13.50 0.80 0.62
N GLY A 17 -13.23 1.87 1.38
CA GLY A 17 -14.12 2.38 2.42
C GLY A 17 -14.39 1.40 3.57
N LEU A 18 -13.82 0.19 3.53
CA LEU A 18 -13.97 -0.86 4.55
C LEU A 18 -12.94 -0.74 5.67
N LEU A 19 -11.79 -0.09 5.39
CA LEU A 19 -10.80 0.23 6.42
C LEU A 19 -11.40 1.26 7.41
N PRO A 20 -11.27 1.05 8.73
CA PRO A 20 -11.87 1.91 9.75
C PRO A 20 -11.59 3.41 9.54
N GLU A 21 -10.36 3.77 9.19
CA GLU A 21 -9.93 5.15 8.94
C GLU A 21 -10.55 5.79 7.68
N PHE A 22 -11.11 4.99 6.78
CA PHE A 22 -11.71 5.43 5.52
C PHE A 22 -13.21 5.13 5.43
N GLN A 23 -13.88 4.74 6.52
CA GLN A 23 -15.33 4.58 6.53
C GLN A 23 -16.04 5.93 6.33
N GLN A 24 -15.52 7.00 6.93
CA GLN A 24 -16.08 8.35 6.84
C GLN A 24 -15.44 9.15 5.71
N LEU A 25 -16.25 9.98 5.03
CA LEU A 25 -15.79 10.85 3.94
C LEU A 25 -14.66 11.79 4.39
N ASP A 26 -14.77 12.36 5.58
CA ASP A 26 -13.75 13.27 6.13
C ASP A 26 -12.41 12.56 6.37
N GLY A 27 -12.43 11.28 6.74
CA GLY A 27 -11.20 10.46 6.88
C GLY A 27 -10.51 10.26 5.53
N ARG A 28 -11.29 9.96 4.49
CA ARG A 28 -10.81 9.87 3.10
C ARG A 28 -10.20 11.18 2.62
N HIS A 29 -10.91 12.29 2.83
CA HIS A 29 -10.46 13.63 2.46
C HIS A 29 -9.19 14.05 3.21
N ALA A 30 -9.12 13.79 4.53
CA ALA A 30 -7.94 14.07 5.32
C ALA A 30 -6.73 13.27 4.83
N PHE A 31 -6.92 12.02 4.40
CA PHE A 31 -5.85 11.22 3.81
C PHE A 31 -5.39 11.78 2.47
N ILE A 32 -6.30 12.01 1.52
CA ILE A 32 -6.00 12.58 0.20
C ILE A 32 -5.28 13.93 0.33
N LYS A 33 -5.75 14.81 1.22
CA LYS A 33 -5.11 16.10 1.50
C LYS A 33 -3.63 15.95 1.89
N ASN A 34 -3.29 14.88 2.60
CA ASN A 34 -1.97 14.70 3.21
C ASN A 34 -1.02 13.76 2.47
N HIS A 35 -1.52 12.94 1.54
CA HIS A 35 -0.76 11.87 0.89
C HIS A 35 -0.77 12.04 -0.62
N GLN A 36 0.38 12.46 -1.15
CA GLN A 36 0.58 12.73 -2.57
C GLN A 36 0.65 11.48 -3.43
N LEU A 37 0.05 11.48 -4.62
CA LEU A 37 0.32 10.42 -5.59
C LEU A 37 1.60 10.75 -6.38
N PRO A 38 2.40 9.76 -6.80
CA PRO A 38 3.42 10.00 -7.83
C PRO A 38 2.76 10.54 -9.12
N PRO A 39 3.45 11.39 -9.90
CA PRO A 39 4.83 11.86 -9.70
C PRO A 39 4.97 13.02 -8.69
N TYR A 40 3.85 13.52 -8.15
CA TYR A 40 3.83 14.75 -7.36
C TYR A 40 4.64 14.66 -6.05
N GLY A 41 5.40 15.71 -5.80
CA GLY A 41 6.15 15.89 -4.55
C GLY A 41 5.26 16.35 -3.39
N LYS A 42 5.76 16.25 -2.14
CA LYS A 42 5.08 16.89 -0.99
C LYS A 42 4.88 18.41 -1.18
N PRO A 43 5.87 19.18 -1.69
CA PRO A 43 5.71 20.62 -1.87
C PRO A 43 4.64 20.97 -2.91
N GLU A 44 4.57 20.24 -4.02
CA GLU A 44 3.53 20.43 -5.03
C GLU A 44 2.14 20.09 -4.47
N TRP A 45 2.05 18.99 -3.72
CA TRP A 45 0.79 18.52 -3.17
C TRP A 45 0.26 19.39 -2.02
N LYS A 46 1.11 19.73 -1.04
CA LYS A 46 0.72 20.46 0.17
C LYS A 46 0.94 21.96 0.10
N GLY A 47 1.79 22.40 -0.82
CA GLY A 47 2.28 23.77 -0.89
C GLY A 47 3.73 23.93 -0.48
N ASN A 48 4.30 25.07 -0.84
CA ASN A 48 5.64 25.53 -0.49
C ASN A 48 5.58 27.04 -0.18
N GLU A 49 6.73 27.69 0.00
CA GLU A 49 6.77 29.13 0.28
C GLU A 49 6.15 29.99 -0.84
N GLU A 50 6.25 29.53 -2.09
CA GLU A 50 5.76 30.23 -3.28
C GLU A 50 4.28 29.95 -3.60
N ASN A 51 3.79 28.77 -3.19
CA ASN A 51 2.40 28.34 -3.29
C ASN A 51 1.96 27.78 -1.94
N PRO A 52 1.60 28.65 -0.97
CA PRO A 52 1.28 28.22 0.39
C PRO A 52 0.05 27.31 0.47
N ASP A 53 -0.85 27.38 -0.51
CA ASP A 53 -2.09 26.61 -0.53
C ASP A 53 -1.94 25.24 -1.25
N GLY A 54 -0.81 25.02 -1.94
CA GLY A 54 -0.55 23.78 -2.68
C GLY A 54 -1.59 23.48 -3.75
N MET A 55 -1.64 22.23 -4.19
CA MET A 55 -2.69 21.74 -5.07
C MET A 55 -4.06 21.81 -4.35
N ASP A 56 -5.10 22.29 -5.02
CA ASP A 56 -6.43 22.38 -4.43
C ASP A 56 -7.02 20.99 -4.13
N MET A 57 -8.06 20.94 -3.31
CA MET A 57 -8.66 19.67 -2.89
C MET A 57 -9.41 18.96 -4.02
N GLU A 58 -10.02 19.70 -4.95
CA GLU A 58 -10.80 19.13 -6.06
C GLU A 58 -9.87 18.40 -7.05
N GLU A 59 -8.74 19.02 -7.41
CA GLU A 59 -7.67 18.44 -8.21
C GLU A 59 -7.12 17.16 -7.55
N LYS A 60 -6.85 17.18 -6.24
CA LYS A 60 -6.38 16.00 -5.50
C LYS A 60 -7.38 14.84 -5.54
N LEU A 61 -8.66 15.13 -5.35
CA LEU A 61 -9.74 14.14 -5.42
C LEU A 61 -9.83 13.53 -6.81
N LYS A 62 -9.76 14.38 -7.85
CA LYS A 62 -9.74 13.96 -9.25
C LYS A 62 -8.56 13.03 -9.55
N LEU A 63 -7.35 13.39 -9.13
CA LEU A 63 -6.15 12.56 -9.34
C LEU A 63 -6.25 11.19 -8.65
N TYR A 64 -6.82 11.14 -7.44
CA TYR A 64 -7.07 9.86 -6.76
C TYR A 64 -8.10 9.00 -7.50
N ALA A 65 -9.18 9.59 -8.00
CA ALA A 65 -10.19 8.89 -8.77
C ALA A 65 -9.61 8.36 -10.10
N GLU A 66 -8.83 9.18 -10.81
CA GLU A 66 -8.15 8.78 -12.05
C GLU A 66 -7.15 7.65 -11.80
N ALA A 67 -6.34 7.73 -10.75
CA ALA A 67 -5.39 6.68 -10.40
C ALA A 67 -6.08 5.35 -10.04
N MET A 68 -7.27 5.39 -9.42
CA MET A 68 -8.06 4.17 -9.16
C MET A 68 -8.70 3.60 -10.43
N ALA A 69 -9.07 4.46 -11.39
CA ALA A 69 -9.71 4.06 -12.64
C ALA A 69 -8.72 3.56 -13.71
N GLN A 70 -7.45 3.92 -13.61
CA GLN A 70 -6.39 3.43 -14.49
C GLN A 70 -6.23 1.91 -14.39
N ASP A 71 -5.93 1.26 -15.52
CA ASP A 71 -5.65 -0.16 -15.56
C ASP A 71 -4.39 -0.48 -14.73
N PRO A 72 -4.52 -1.24 -13.63
CA PRO A 72 -3.40 -1.54 -12.76
C PRO A 72 -2.56 -2.72 -13.25
N ALA A 73 -2.96 -3.43 -14.33
CA ALA A 73 -2.32 -4.67 -14.74
C ALA A 73 -0.80 -4.56 -14.93
N PRO A 74 -0.23 -3.52 -15.58
CA PRO A 74 1.22 -3.39 -15.72
C PRO A 74 1.94 -3.21 -14.38
N LEU A 75 1.33 -2.47 -13.44
CA LEU A 75 1.87 -2.27 -12.10
C LEU A 75 1.79 -3.55 -11.26
N ILE A 76 0.71 -4.32 -11.41
CA ILE A 76 0.55 -5.62 -10.75
C ILE A 76 1.56 -6.63 -11.29
N GLU A 77 1.84 -6.63 -12.59
CA GLU A 77 2.87 -7.48 -13.19
C GLU A 77 4.27 -7.16 -12.62
N GLU A 78 4.63 -5.87 -12.57
CA GLU A 78 5.90 -5.44 -11.94
C GLU A 78 5.95 -5.85 -10.46
N LEU A 79 4.85 -5.67 -9.73
CA LEU A 79 4.75 -6.06 -8.33
C LEU A 79 4.94 -7.56 -8.14
N ASN A 80 4.27 -8.38 -8.95
CA ASN A 80 4.37 -9.85 -8.87
C ASN A 80 5.80 -10.33 -9.10
N ALA A 81 6.52 -9.76 -10.08
CA ALA A 81 7.93 -10.07 -10.31
C ALA A 81 8.79 -9.77 -9.07
N LYS A 82 8.55 -8.63 -8.41
CA LYS A 82 9.27 -8.25 -7.17
C LYS A 82 8.92 -9.12 -5.97
N LEU A 83 7.70 -9.65 -5.90
CA LEU A 83 7.31 -10.58 -4.83
C LEU A 83 8.03 -11.92 -4.98
N VAL A 84 8.29 -12.38 -6.21
CA VAL A 84 9.11 -13.58 -6.47
C VAL A 84 10.56 -13.36 -6.00
N GLU A 85 11.17 -12.23 -6.38
CA GLU A 85 12.52 -11.88 -5.90
C GLU A 85 12.59 -11.79 -4.37
N LEU A 86 11.56 -11.22 -3.75
CA LEU A 86 11.48 -11.12 -2.29
C LEU A 86 11.29 -12.49 -1.63
N ASP A 87 10.49 -13.37 -2.21
CA ASP A 87 10.31 -14.73 -1.72
C ASP A 87 11.66 -15.43 -1.60
N ASP A 88 12.52 -15.34 -2.62
CA ASP A 88 13.86 -15.97 -2.58
C ASP A 88 14.74 -15.44 -1.44
N ILE A 89 14.58 -14.19 -1.03
CA ILE A 89 15.43 -13.52 -0.02
C ILE A 89 14.87 -13.72 1.40
N VAL A 90 13.54 -13.82 1.57
CA VAL A 90 12.93 -14.05 2.89
C VAL A 90 13.39 -15.39 3.46
N PHE A 91 13.97 -15.35 4.66
CA PHE A 91 14.61 -16.52 5.26
C PHE A 91 13.65 -17.71 5.45
N SER A 92 12.45 -17.47 5.99
CA SER A 92 11.47 -18.53 6.26
C SER A 92 10.03 -18.02 6.28
N GLU A 93 9.09 -18.96 6.39
CA GLU A 93 7.66 -18.67 6.60
C GLU A 93 7.34 -18.05 7.98
N TYR A 94 8.32 -17.89 8.88
CA TYR A 94 8.07 -17.41 10.25
C TYR A 94 8.77 -16.10 10.59
N TYR A 95 9.85 -15.77 9.89
CA TYR A 95 10.68 -14.59 10.10
C TYR A 95 11.58 -14.36 8.88
N CYS A 96 11.91 -13.10 8.60
CA CYS A 96 12.58 -12.70 7.37
C CYS A 96 14.10 -12.80 7.41
N SER A 97 14.72 -12.97 8.58
CA SER A 97 16.19 -13.04 8.75
C SER A 97 16.62 -14.24 9.60
N GLU A 98 17.85 -14.73 9.42
CA GLU A 98 18.38 -15.92 10.10
C GLU A 98 18.32 -15.82 11.65
N GLY A 99 18.35 -14.59 12.19
CA GLY A 99 18.31 -14.31 13.63
C GLY A 99 16.95 -14.54 14.30
N GLY A 100 15.92 -14.96 13.57
CA GLY A 100 14.57 -15.11 14.09
C GLY A 100 13.75 -13.82 14.01
N LEU A 101 12.63 -13.76 14.77
CA LEU A 101 11.72 -12.61 14.77
C LEU A 101 12.44 -11.33 15.23
N SER A 102 12.39 -10.28 14.41
CA SER A 102 13.09 -9.03 14.66
C SER A 102 12.31 -7.79 14.19
N TYR A 103 12.89 -6.59 14.33
CA TYR A 103 12.28 -5.36 13.79
C TYR A 103 12.19 -5.35 12.27
N ASP A 104 13.01 -6.14 11.57
CA ASP A 104 12.91 -6.28 10.12
C ASP A 104 11.57 -6.90 9.73
N ASP A 105 11.06 -7.84 10.53
CA ASP A 105 9.73 -8.42 10.32
C ASP A 105 8.62 -7.40 10.51
N ILE A 106 8.75 -6.54 11.53
CA ILE A 106 7.77 -5.50 11.81
C ILE A 106 7.68 -4.50 10.65
N ASP A 107 8.82 -4.05 10.12
CA ASP A 107 8.84 -3.15 8.96
C ASP A 107 8.34 -3.86 7.70
N LEU A 108 8.89 -5.02 7.37
CA LEU A 108 8.56 -5.75 6.14
C LEU A 108 7.10 -6.16 6.09
N TRP A 109 6.60 -6.82 7.14
CA TRP A 109 5.24 -7.34 7.17
C TRP A 109 4.20 -6.21 7.06
N SER A 110 4.43 -5.06 7.70
CA SER A 110 3.51 -3.92 7.58
C SER A 110 3.36 -3.41 6.14
N ARG A 111 4.46 -3.41 5.37
CA ARG A 111 4.47 -3.04 3.95
C ARG A 111 3.85 -4.10 3.07
N LEU A 112 4.03 -5.37 3.39
CA LEU A 112 3.42 -6.48 2.65
C LEU A 112 1.92 -6.60 2.93
N ARG A 113 1.48 -6.39 4.17
CA ARG A 113 0.06 -6.34 4.52
C ARG A 113 -0.66 -5.28 3.72
N SER A 114 -0.04 -4.12 3.56
CA SER A 114 -0.51 -3.03 2.70
C SER A 114 -0.76 -3.47 1.26
N ILE A 115 -0.03 -4.46 0.72
CA ILE A 115 -0.20 -4.99 -0.63
C ILE A 115 -1.48 -5.84 -0.76
N THR A 116 -1.93 -6.51 0.31
CA THR A 116 -3.11 -7.39 0.28
C THR A 116 -4.42 -6.66 -0.05
N ILE A 117 -4.44 -5.33 -0.06
CA ILE A 117 -5.58 -4.53 -0.57
C ILE A 117 -5.69 -4.53 -2.10
N THR A 118 -4.65 -4.97 -2.81
CA THR A 118 -4.57 -4.94 -4.27
C THR A 118 -5.02 -6.28 -4.82
N LYS A 119 -6.19 -6.31 -5.48
CA LYS A 119 -6.71 -7.53 -6.07
C LYS A 119 -5.85 -7.99 -7.24
N GLY A 120 -5.71 -9.30 -7.41
CA GLY A 120 -4.97 -9.91 -8.53
C GLY A 120 -3.47 -10.07 -8.31
N VAL A 121 -2.94 -9.59 -7.17
CA VAL A 121 -1.56 -9.89 -6.76
C VAL A 121 -1.36 -11.39 -6.59
N GLN A 122 -0.27 -11.90 -7.17
CA GLN A 122 0.12 -13.29 -7.08
C GLN A 122 1.17 -13.43 -5.97
N TRP A 123 0.80 -14.14 -4.90
CA TRP A 123 1.70 -14.35 -3.78
C TRP A 123 2.47 -15.67 -3.94
N PRO A 124 3.81 -15.64 -3.95
CA PRO A 124 4.61 -16.84 -3.79
C PRO A 124 4.27 -17.57 -2.47
N ALA A 125 4.38 -18.90 -2.48
CA ALA A 125 3.86 -19.73 -1.39
C ALA A 125 4.53 -19.42 -0.03
N LYS A 126 5.87 -19.34 0.03
CA LYS A 126 6.59 -19.08 1.28
C LYS A 126 6.28 -17.69 1.81
N LEU A 127 6.24 -16.68 0.94
CA LEU A 127 5.88 -15.31 1.31
C LEU A 127 4.43 -15.20 1.78
N ARG A 128 3.51 -15.96 1.17
CA ARG A 128 2.12 -16.03 1.64
C ARG A 128 2.04 -16.64 3.04
N SER A 129 2.69 -17.78 3.27
CA SER A 129 2.78 -18.40 4.60
C SER A 129 3.40 -17.44 5.62
N TYR A 130 4.44 -16.69 5.26
CA TYR A 130 5.03 -15.63 6.09
C TYR A 130 4.01 -14.59 6.51
N MET A 131 3.22 -14.09 5.56
CA MET A 131 2.16 -13.12 5.83
C MET A 131 1.08 -13.67 6.77
N ASP A 132 0.63 -14.91 6.52
CA ASP A 132 -0.42 -15.57 7.31
C ASP A 132 0.03 -15.91 8.73
N ASN A 133 1.26 -16.40 8.89
CA ASN A 133 1.83 -16.73 10.19
C ASN A 133 1.96 -15.49 11.09
N LEU A 134 2.43 -14.36 10.55
CA LEU A 134 2.52 -13.12 11.32
C LEU A 134 1.16 -12.45 11.56
N SER A 135 0.22 -12.57 10.61
CA SER A 135 -1.18 -12.16 10.82
C SER A 135 -1.81 -12.90 12.00
N ALA A 136 -1.68 -14.23 12.03
CA ALA A 136 -2.21 -15.06 13.12
C ALA A 136 -1.51 -14.81 14.45
N ARG A 137 -0.18 -14.66 14.46
CA ARG A 137 0.59 -14.38 15.68
C ARG A 137 0.33 -13.00 16.26
N GLY A 138 0.17 -12.00 15.40
CA GLY A 138 -0.07 -10.62 15.79
C GLY A 138 -1.54 -10.28 16.08
N ASP A 139 -2.46 -11.19 15.74
CA ASP A 139 -3.91 -10.94 15.73
C ASP A 139 -4.27 -9.69 14.92
N VAL A 140 -3.63 -9.54 13.75
CA VAL A 140 -3.85 -8.39 12.85
C VAL A 140 -4.25 -8.91 11.47
N PRO A 141 -5.53 -8.75 11.06
CA PRO A 141 -6.04 -9.35 9.83
C PRO A 141 -5.45 -8.70 8.58
N LEU A 142 -5.31 -9.47 7.51
CA LEU A 142 -4.93 -8.99 6.18
C LEU A 142 -6.13 -8.36 5.45
N TYR A 143 -5.86 -7.64 4.37
CA TYR A 143 -6.88 -6.91 3.60
C TYR A 143 -7.50 -7.72 2.45
N ASP A 144 -7.22 -9.03 2.37
CA ASP A 144 -7.65 -9.88 1.25
C ASP A 144 -9.18 -9.82 0.99
N GLN A 145 -9.99 -9.72 2.05
CA GLN A 145 -11.46 -9.67 1.95
C GLN A 145 -12.01 -8.32 1.47
N MET A 146 -11.17 -7.29 1.41
CA MET A 146 -11.54 -5.92 1.02
C MET A 146 -10.73 -5.42 -0.19
N ALA A 147 -10.03 -6.34 -0.87
CA ALA A 147 -9.17 -6.05 -1.99
C ALA A 147 -9.95 -5.59 -3.24
N LEU A 148 -9.43 -4.56 -3.90
CA LEU A 148 -10.00 -3.96 -5.11
C LEU A 148 -9.08 -4.12 -6.33
#